data_AF-A0A1H6E1U2-F1
#
_entry.id   AF-A0A1H6E1U2-F1
#
_cell.length_a   1.000
_cell.length_b   1.000
_cell.length_c   1.000
_cell.angle_alpha   90.00
_cell.angle_beta   90.00
_cell.angle_gamma   90.00
#
_symmetry.space_group_name_H-M   'P 1'
#
loop_
_entity.id
_entity.type
_entity.pdbx_description
1 polymer ?
#
loop_
_entity_poly.entity_id
_entity_poly.type
_entity_poly.pdbx_seq_one_letter_code
_entity_poly.pdbx_strand_id
1 'polypeptide(L)'
;MTTSAVRSRPSLRTVRASGAALAVRNLLADESVAREGPGVTTILGDKHTFAIEVGEWDHELCRVDIWAAGIWLTCDDNMAFARQFRRDVLDTAAWLRSGMASALPFDGLSPQAAHRRLMLRAGTDDESEADFEFRSRFRVMNWGPTTDNVTAHHFQDQDSSLITLQFRRDEHLLKHPEHAGEVFLAKISTEEFVGILHDLVAVLDNGQSQGRP
;
A
#
# COMPACT_ATOMS: atom_id res chain seq x y z
N MET A 1 13.20 -62.26 35.70
CA MET A 1 13.78 -62.27 37.06
C MET A 1 15.04 -61.42 37.03
N THR A 2 15.32 -60.61 38.07
CA THR A 2 16.66 -60.05 38.46
C THR A 2 17.46 -59.23 37.42
N THR A 3 17.96 -58.00 37.67
CA THR A 3 17.88 -57.08 38.84
C THR A 3 18.19 -55.62 38.38
N SER A 4 17.75 -54.63 39.16
CA SER A 4 18.28 -53.23 39.19
C SER A 4 19.81 -53.24 39.53
N ALA A 5 20.69 -52.24 39.38
CA ALA A 5 20.61 -50.77 39.48
C ALA A 5 21.97 -50.15 38.94
N VAL A 6 22.35 -48.86 38.99
CA VAL A 6 21.75 -47.60 39.48
C VAL A 6 22.34 -46.35 38.74
N ARG A 7 21.93 -45.15 39.17
CA ARG A 7 22.23 -43.76 38.76
C ARG A 7 23.71 -43.32 38.71
N SER A 8 23.98 -42.29 37.89
CA SER A 8 24.62 -41.03 38.36
C SER A 8 24.28 -39.78 37.50
N ARG A 9 23.85 -38.72 38.19
CA ARG A 9 23.83 -37.28 37.85
C ARG A 9 24.36 -36.59 39.13
N PRO A 10 25.16 -35.49 39.08
CA PRO A 10 24.71 -34.15 38.66
C PRO A 10 25.81 -33.44 37.80
N SER A 11 25.86 -32.12 37.53
CA SER A 11 25.14 -30.95 38.07
C SER A 11 25.05 -29.80 37.06
N LEU A 12 24.21 -28.81 37.39
CA LEU A 12 24.02 -27.58 36.62
C LEU A 12 25.23 -26.63 36.72
N ARG A 13 25.48 -25.86 35.66
CA ARG A 13 25.88 -24.46 35.79
C ARG A 13 25.04 -23.57 34.89
N THR A 14 24.40 -22.60 35.53
CA THR A 14 23.56 -21.54 34.95
C THR A 14 24.41 -20.32 34.60
N VAL A 15 23.80 -19.33 33.93
CA VAL A 15 24.31 -17.95 33.70
C VAL A 15 25.30 -17.89 32.51
N ARG A 16 25.12 -17.05 31.49
CA ARG A 16 24.51 -15.70 31.48
C ARG A 16 23.74 -15.42 30.18
N ALA A 17 22.57 -14.78 30.29
CA ALA A 17 21.97 -14.09 29.17
C ALA A 17 22.59 -12.68 29.04
N SER A 18 22.99 -12.32 27.83
CA SER A 18 23.31 -10.97 27.36
C SER A 18 23.33 -11.10 25.83
N GLY A 19 22.66 -10.28 25.03
CA GLY A 19 22.20 -8.92 25.29
C GLY A 19 22.66 -8.07 24.10
N ALA A 20 22.12 -8.39 22.92
CA ALA A 20 22.46 -7.74 21.65
C ALA A 20 21.26 -7.75 20.70
N ALA A 21 20.12 -7.24 21.18
CA ALA A 21 19.08 -6.73 20.30
C ALA A 21 19.60 -5.39 19.73
N LEU A 22 20.43 -5.46 18.69
CA LEU A 22 20.87 -4.28 17.95
C LEU A 22 19.97 -4.10 16.74
N ALA A 23 19.38 -2.91 16.62
CA ALA A 23 18.33 -2.64 15.67
C ALA A 23 18.82 -2.73 14.21
N VAL A 24 18.16 -3.55 13.41
CA VAL A 24 18.09 -3.33 11.95
C VAL A 24 17.08 -2.21 11.74
N ARG A 25 17.52 -0.97 11.95
CA ARG A 25 16.76 0.25 11.66
C ARG A 25 16.98 0.63 10.20
N ASN A 26 15.88 0.85 9.49
CA ASN A 26 15.70 1.60 8.25
C ASN A 26 16.99 1.93 7.47
N LEU A 27 17.23 1.17 6.39
CA LEU A 27 18.22 1.52 5.37
C LEU A 27 17.63 1.35 3.95
N LEU A 28 16.57 2.09 3.67
CA LEU A 28 16.12 2.45 2.31
C LEU A 28 15.63 3.90 2.31
N ALA A 29 16.54 4.81 2.67
CA ALA A 29 16.54 6.14 2.12
C ALA A 29 17.70 6.16 1.12
N ASP A 30 17.39 6.12 -0.18
CA ASP A 30 18.39 6.37 -1.22
C ASP A 30 17.77 7.12 -2.41
N GLU A 31 17.99 8.43 -2.35
CA GLU A 31 18.16 9.39 -3.44
C GLU A 31 17.29 9.24 -4.71
N SER A 32 16.20 10.03 -4.72
CA SER A 32 15.69 10.60 -5.96
C SER A 32 16.77 11.48 -6.61
N VAL A 33 17.16 11.13 -7.83
CA VAL A 33 18.16 11.89 -8.60
C VAL A 33 17.66 13.32 -8.82
N ALA A 34 18.49 14.28 -8.42
CA ALA A 34 18.13 15.70 -8.42
C ALA A 34 17.68 16.22 -9.80
N ARG A 35 16.55 16.94 -9.78
CA ARG A 35 16.23 18.00 -10.76
C ARG A 35 15.96 19.29 -9.99
N GLU A 36 16.40 20.40 -10.56
CA GLU A 36 16.72 21.60 -9.78
C GLU A 36 15.50 22.47 -9.43
N GLY A 37 15.51 22.97 -8.20
CA GLY A 37 14.48 23.84 -7.62
C GLY A 37 13.85 23.20 -6.38
N PRO A 38 13.85 23.85 -5.21
CA PRO A 38 13.08 23.37 -4.06
C PRO A 38 11.59 23.62 -4.32
N GLY A 39 10.97 22.75 -5.12
CA GLY A 39 9.51 22.66 -5.21
C GLY A 39 8.93 22.42 -3.82
N VAL A 40 7.87 23.16 -3.47
CA VAL A 40 7.21 22.99 -2.17
C VAL A 40 6.41 21.69 -2.22
N THR A 41 7.01 20.61 -1.72
CA THR A 41 6.34 19.31 -1.59
C THR A 41 5.38 19.32 -0.40
N THR A 42 4.17 18.80 -0.60
CA THR A 42 3.19 18.60 0.49
C THR A 42 3.00 17.12 0.72
N ILE A 43 3.43 16.63 1.89
CA ILE A 43 3.25 15.23 2.32
C ILE A 43 2.00 15.13 3.20
N LEU A 44 1.15 14.16 2.92
CA LEU A 44 -0.08 13.84 3.63
C LEU A 44 -0.01 12.38 4.10
N GLY A 45 -0.21 12.12 5.40
CA GLY A 45 -0.13 10.78 6.00
C GLY A 45 1.28 10.33 6.41
N ASP A 46 1.46 9.02 6.63
CA ASP A 46 2.73 8.38 7.01
C ASP A 46 3.14 7.34 5.96
N LYS A 47 4.35 7.48 5.39
CA LYS A 47 4.86 6.59 4.34
C LYS A 47 4.96 5.12 4.79
N HIS A 48 5.01 4.85 6.11
CA HIS A 48 4.98 3.49 6.65
C HIS A 48 3.58 2.85 6.65
N THR A 49 2.49 3.62 6.69
CA THR A 49 1.11 3.12 6.66
C THR A 49 0.46 3.41 5.30
N PHE A 50 0.11 4.66 5.07
CA PHE A 50 -0.35 5.23 3.80
C PHE A 50 0.00 6.72 3.74
N ALA A 51 0.60 7.16 2.64
CA ALA A 51 0.88 8.58 2.41
C ALA A 51 0.82 8.95 0.93
N ILE A 52 0.60 10.24 0.68
CA ILE A 52 0.67 10.84 -0.65
C ILE A 52 1.49 12.14 -0.55
N GLU A 53 2.44 12.33 -1.45
CA GLU A 53 3.23 13.57 -1.58
C GLU A 53 2.91 14.21 -2.93
N VAL A 54 2.43 15.46 -2.89
CA VAL A 54 2.25 16.27 -4.09
C VAL A 54 3.48 17.16 -4.23
N GLY A 55 4.17 17.04 -5.36
CA GLY A 55 5.39 17.77 -5.69
C GLY A 55 5.16 18.88 -6.71
N GLU A 56 6.04 18.97 -7.70
CA GLU A 56 6.05 20.05 -8.69
C GLU A 56 4.83 20.00 -9.61
N TRP A 57 4.40 21.17 -10.08
CA TRP A 57 3.30 21.33 -11.01
C TRP A 57 3.82 21.75 -12.39
N ASP A 58 3.28 21.12 -13.43
CA ASP A 58 3.52 21.45 -14.84
C ASP A 58 2.16 21.62 -15.53
N HIS A 59 1.71 22.87 -15.65
CA HIS A 59 0.38 23.25 -16.14
C HIS A 59 -0.77 22.54 -15.40
N GLU A 60 -1.40 21.53 -16.02
CA GLU A 60 -2.50 20.74 -15.44
C GLU A 60 -2.03 19.37 -14.89
N LEU A 61 -0.73 19.08 -14.96
CA LEU A 61 -0.06 17.93 -14.36
C LEU A 61 0.58 18.31 -13.02
N CYS A 62 0.71 17.34 -12.12
CA CYS A 62 1.50 17.49 -10.89
C CYS A 62 2.21 16.16 -10.55
N ARG A 63 3.38 16.23 -9.92
CA ARG A 63 4.04 15.05 -9.35
C ARG A 63 3.20 14.56 -8.17
N VAL A 64 2.83 13.29 -8.18
CA VAL A 64 2.12 12.62 -7.09
C VAL A 64 2.85 11.32 -6.78
N ASP A 65 3.48 11.28 -5.62
CA ASP A 65 4.09 10.07 -5.11
C ASP A 65 3.20 9.41 -4.06
N ILE A 66 2.94 8.11 -4.20
CA ILE A 66 2.06 7.36 -3.29
C ILE A 66 2.88 6.29 -2.56
N TRP A 67 2.74 6.22 -1.23
CA TRP A 67 3.29 5.14 -0.40
C TRP A 67 2.21 4.39 0.34
N ALA A 68 2.44 3.10 0.54
CA ALA A 68 1.66 2.27 1.43
C ALA A 68 2.50 1.11 1.95
N ALA A 69 2.37 0.77 3.23
CA ALA A 69 3.18 -0.25 3.91
C ALA A 69 4.71 -0.05 3.79
N GLY A 70 5.17 1.20 3.65
CA GLY A 70 6.58 1.54 3.40
C GLY A 70 7.03 1.44 1.93
N ILE A 71 6.16 1.00 1.02
CA ILE A 71 6.48 0.79 -0.41
C ILE A 71 6.03 1.99 -1.23
N TRP A 72 6.92 2.51 -2.09
CA TRP A 72 6.59 3.53 -3.08
C TRP A 72 5.91 2.89 -4.30
N LEU A 73 4.70 3.34 -4.63
CA LEU A 73 3.83 2.69 -5.61
C LEU A 73 3.90 3.31 -7.02
N THR A 74 4.20 4.61 -7.09
CA THR A 74 4.28 5.40 -8.33
C THR A 74 5.71 5.40 -8.90
N CYS A 75 6.36 4.24 -8.88
CA CYS A 75 7.78 4.10 -9.27
C CYS A 75 8.01 4.05 -10.79
N ASP A 76 6.93 4.04 -11.58
CA ASP A 76 6.88 3.87 -13.04
C ASP A 76 6.55 5.20 -13.73
N ASP A 77 5.38 5.75 -13.39
CA ASP A 77 4.99 7.13 -13.66
C ASP A 77 4.42 7.73 -12.36
N ASN A 78 4.76 8.99 -12.10
CA ASN A 78 4.27 9.79 -10.97
C ASN A 78 3.71 11.15 -11.41
N MET A 79 3.51 11.41 -12.70
CA MET A 79 2.87 12.64 -13.19
C MET A 79 1.36 12.46 -13.35
N ALA A 80 0.58 12.98 -12.40
CA ALA A 80 -0.86 12.87 -12.40
C ALA A 80 -1.52 14.08 -13.08
N PHE A 81 -2.46 13.83 -14.01
CA PHE A 81 -3.36 14.87 -14.53
C PHE A 81 -4.36 15.27 -13.45
N ALA A 82 -4.13 16.44 -12.85
CA ALA A 82 -4.67 16.79 -11.54
C ALA A 82 -6.20 16.79 -11.49
N ARG A 83 -6.90 17.13 -12.60
CA ARG A 83 -8.38 17.10 -12.66
C ARG A 83 -8.95 15.69 -12.60
N GLN A 84 -8.39 14.77 -13.37
CA GLN A 84 -8.84 13.38 -13.38
C GLN A 84 -8.48 12.69 -12.06
N PHE A 85 -7.22 12.84 -11.62
CA PHE A 85 -6.74 12.27 -10.38
C PHE A 85 -7.56 12.72 -9.16
N ARG A 86 -7.85 14.02 -9.04
CA ARG A 86 -8.75 14.57 -8.02
C ARG A 86 -10.14 13.92 -8.02
N ARG A 87 -10.70 13.66 -9.20
CA ARG A 87 -12.01 13.00 -9.34
C ARG A 87 -11.94 11.57 -8.81
N ASP A 88 -10.95 10.79 -9.22
CA ASP A 88 -10.83 9.39 -8.83
C ASP A 88 -10.55 9.23 -7.32
N VAL A 89 -9.81 10.18 -6.74
CA VAL A 89 -9.61 10.33 -5.28
C VAL A 89 -10.94 10.65 -4.57
N LEU A 90 -11.75 11.57 -5.09
CA LEU A 90 -13.07 11.89 -4.53
C LEU A 90 -14.04 10.72 -4.60
N ASP A 91 -14.10 10.03 -5.75
CA ASP A 91 -14.96 8.85 -5.94
C ASP A 91 -14.55 7.72 -4.97
N THR A 92 -13.23 7.56 -4.72
CA THR A 92 -12.70 6.64 -3.70
C THR A 92 -13.10 7.05 -2.27
N ALA A 93 -12.95 8.32 -1.91
CA ALA A 93 -13.32 8.83 -0.59
C ALA A 93 -14.84 8.74 -0.32
N ALA A 94 -15.66 8.98 -1.34
CA ALA A 94 -17.11 8.79 -1.28
C ALA A 94 -17.49 7.32 -1.11
N TRP A 95 -16.83 6.40 -1.83
CA TRP A 95 -17.02 4.96 -1.68
C TRP A 95 -16.69 4.48 -0.26
N LEU A 96 -15.55 4.90 0.32
CA LEU A 96 -15.18 4.58 1.70
C LEU A 96 -16.23 5.09 2.71
N ARG A 97 -16.64 6.36 2.58
CA ARG A 97 -17.64 7.00 3.46
C ARG A 97 -19.03 6.39 3.37
N SER A 98 -19.40 5.78 2.26
CA SER A 98 -20.71 5.14 2.09
C SER A 98 -20.89 3.87 2.93
N GLY A 99 -19.82 3.33 3.51
CA GLY A 99 -19.86 2.06 4.25
C GLY A 99 -20.03 0.83 3.35
N MET A 100 -19.94 0.98 2.02
CA MET A 100 -19.93 -0.15 1.07
C MET A 100 -18.62 -0.95 1.09
N ALA A 101 -17.61 -0.48 1.82
CA ALA A 101 -16.39 -1.22 2.12
C ALA A 101 -16.74 -2.58 2.76
N SER A 102 -16.42 -3.65 2.04
CA SER A 102 -16.82 -5.00 2.43
C SER A 102 -15.79 -5.63 3.38
N ALA A 103 -16.27 -6.47 4.31
CA ALA A 103 -15.41 -7.34 5.09
C ALA A 103 -14.67 -8.34 4.20
N LEU A 104 -13.67 -9.04 4.75
CA LEU A 104 -12.91 -10.05 4.01
C LEU A 104 -13.85 -11.10 3.36
N PRO A 105 -13.76 -11.34 2.04
CA PRO A 105 -14.71 -12.20 1.32
C PRO A 105 -14.59 -13.71 1.61
N PHE A 106 -13.56 -14.14 2.35
CA PHE A 106 -13.24 -15.54 2.53
C PHE A 106 -12.88 -15.83 3.99
N ASP A 107 -13.73 -16.57 4.68
CA ASP A 107 -13.55 -16.94 6.08
C ASP A 107 -12.19 -17.62 6.32
N GLY A 108 -11.50 -17.17 7.38
CA GLY A 108 -10.21 -17.73 7.82
C GLY A 108 -9.00 -17.39 6.95
N LEU A 109 -9.17 -16.66 5.83
CA LEU A 109 -8.03 -16.18 5.04
C LEU A 109 -7.47 -14.87 5.60
N SER A 110 -6.13 -14.71 5.53
CA SER A 110 -5.50 -13.40 5.73
C SER A 110 -5.83 -12.45 4.56
N PRO A 111 -5.72 -11.13 4.73
CA PRO A 111 -5.94 -10.17 3.63
C PRO A 111 -5.10 -10.48 2.39
N GLN A 112 -3.82 -10.84 2.56
CA GLN A 112 -2.94 -11.19 1.44
C GLN A 112 -3.38 -12.50 0.75
N ALA A 113 -3.88 -13.49 1.50
CA ALA A 113 -4.42 -14.71 0.91
C ALA A 113 -5.75 -14.46 0.18
N ALA A 114 -6.60 -13.58 0.73
CA ALA A 114 -7.81 -13.13 0.06
C ALA A 114 -7.51 -12.37 -1.24
N HIS A 115 -6.54 -11.45 -1.23
CA HIS A 115 -6.06 -10.75 -2.44
C HIS A 115 -5.58 -11.73 -3.50
N ARG A 116 -4.68 -12.68 -3.15
CA ARG A 116 -4.20 -13.71 -4.10
C ARG A 116 -5.36 -14.53 -4.66
N ARG A 117 -6.36 -14.87 -3.84
CA ARG A 117 -7.56 -15.60 -4.29
C ARG A 117 -8.45 -14.78 -5.22
N LEU A 118 -8.62 -13.48 -4.99
CA LEU A 118 -9.30 -12.56 -5.91
C LEU A 118 -8.56 -12.45 -7.25
N MET A 119 -7.23 -12.55 -7.24
CA MET A 119 -6.40 -12.42 -8.45
C MET A 119 -6.24 -13.69 -9.29
N LEU A 120 -6.69 -14.86 -8.81
CA LEU A 120 -6.45 -16.18 -9.46
C LEU A 120 -6.84 -16.28 -10.94
N ARG A 121 -7.81 -15.48 -11.40
CA ARG A 121 -8.27 -15.44 -12.80
C ARG A 121 -8.28 -14.03 -13.39
N ALA A 122 -7.79 -13.03 -12.66
CA ALA A 122 -7.95 -11.64 -13.06
C ALA A 122 -7.22 -11.35 -14.39
N GLY A 123 -7.96 -10.92 -15.41
CA GLY A 123 -7.42 -10.62 -16.73
C GLY A 123 -7.07 -11.85 -17.59
N THR A 124 -7.54 -13.05 -17.26
CA THR A 124 -7.42 -14.24 -18.12
C THR A 124 -8.69 -14.41 -18.97
N ASP A 125 -8.59 -15.16 -20.08
CA ASP A 125 -9.76 -15.55 -20.91
C ASP A 125 -10.80 -16.38 -20.12
N ASP A 126 -10.43 -16.89 -18.95
CA ASP A 126 -11.29 -17.64 -18.01
C ASP A 126 -11.92 -16.73 -16.91
N GLU A 127 -11.69 -15.41 -16.91
CA GLU A 127 -12.39 -14.48 -15.98
C GLU A 127 -13.87 -14.38 -16.39
N SER A 128 -14.77 -14.93 -15.56
CA SER A 128 -16.20 -14.71 -15.78
C SER A 128 -16.62 -13.30 -15.35
N GLU A 129 -17.66 -12.74 -15.96
CA GLU A 129 -18.23 -11.45 -15.55
C GLU A 129 -18.55 -11.42 -14.04
N ALA A 130 -19.03 -12.53 -13.49
CA ALA A 130 -19.30 -12.67 -12.06
C ALA A 130 -18.03 -12.63 -11.19
N ASP A 131 -16.91 -13.22 -11.65
CA ASP A 131 -15.61 -13.12 -10.98
C ASP A 131 -15.08 -11.66 -11.03
N PHE A 132 -15.21 -11.01 -12.19
CA PHE A 132 -14.83 -9.60 -12.38
C PHE A 132 -15.66 -8.64 -11.50
N GLU A 133 -17.00 -8.76 -11.52
CA GLU A 133 -17.90 -7.98 -10.68
C GLU A 133 -17.60 -8.19 -9.19
N PHE A 134 -17.42 -9.44 -8.77
CA PHE A 134 -17.15 -9.78 -7.37
C PHE A 134 -15.84 -9.15 -6.89
N ARG A 135 -14.77 -9.27 -7.68
CA ARG A 135 -13.46 -8.67 -7.42
C ARG A 135 -13.50 -7.15 -7.42
N SER A 136 -14.25 -6.54 -8.33
CA SER A 136 -14.36 -5.09 -8.48
C SER A 136 -14.99 -4.40 -7.25
N ARG A 137 -15.81 -5.10 -6.46
CA ARG A 137 -16.34 -4.60 -5.17
C ARG A 137 -15.26 -4.31 -4.12
N PHE A 138 -14.10 -4.93 -4.25
CA PHE A 138 -12.96 -4.74 -3.34
C PHE A 138 -11.89 -3.84 -3.92
N ARG A 139 -11.95 -3.48 -5.21
CA ARG A 139 -10.93 -2.62 -5.83
C ARG A 139 -10.95 -1.22 -5.20
N VAL A 140 -9.76 -0.74 -4.85
CA VAL A 140 -9.52 0.64 -4.40
C VAL A 140 -8.39 1.24 -5.24
N MET A 141 -8.15 2.55 -5.11
CA MET A 141 -7.02 3.24 -5.77
C MET A 141 -6.95 2.99 -7.29
N ASN A 142 -8.08 2.94 -7.98
CA ASN A 142 -8.13 2.81 -9.44
C ASN A 142 -8.05 4.20 -10.11
N TRP A 143 -6.94 4.89 -9.91
CA TRP A 143 -6.72 6.32 -10.17
C TRP A 143 -6.05 6.59 -11.53
N GLY A 144 -6.44 5.83 -12.55
CA GLY A 144 -5.88 5.93 -13.89
C GLY A 144 -4.38 5.57 -13.94
N PRO A 145 -3.60 6.22 -14.85
CA PRO A 145 -2.17 5.94 -15.04
C PRO A 145 -1.34 5.94 -13.76
N THR A 146 -1.61 6.86 -12.84
CA THR A 146 -0.93 7.01 -11.53
C THR A 146 -0.85 5.70 -10.72
N THR A 147 -1.78 4.76 -10.92
CA THR A 147 -1.82 3.48 -10.19
C THR A 147 -2.10 2.29 -11.09
N ASP A 148 -1.94 2.42 -12.42
CA ASP A 148 -2.35 1.37 -13.37
C ASP A 148 -1.49 0.10 -13.27
N ASN A 149 -0.24 0.24 -12.83
CA ASN A 149 0.69 -0.84 -12.53
C ASN A 149 0.40 -1.52 -11.19
N VAL A 150 -0.56 -1.04 -10.39
CA VAL A 150 -0.88 -1.61 -9.07
C VAL A 150 -2.30 -2.15 -9.05
N THR A 151 -2.48 -3.33 -8.46
CA THR A 151 -3.79 -3.78 -7.96
C THR A 151 -3.85 -3.50 -6.48
N ALA A 152 -4.81 -2.67 -6.07
CA ALA A 152 -5.16 -2.48 -4.66
C ALA A 152 -6.54 -3.10 -4.37
N HIS A 153 -6.65 -3.88 -3.31
CA HIS A 153 -7.92 -4.31 -2.75
C HIS A 153 -8.07 -3.80 -1.31
N HIS A 154 -9.22 -3.20 -0.99
CA HIS A 154 -9.61 -2.76 0.34
C HIS A 154 -10.53 -3.79 1.01
N PHE A 155 -10.30 -4.02 2.30
CA PHE A 155 -11.20 -4.76 3.17
C PHE A 155 -11.42 -3.96 4.47
N GLN A 156 -12.66 -3.95 4.98
CA GLN A 156 -12.96 -3.36 6.27
C GLN A 156 -12.77 -4.39 7.41
N ASP A 157 -12.07 -4.00 8.47
CA ASP A 157 -11.88 -4.78 9.70
C ASP A 157 -12.15 -3.87 10.91
N GLN A 158 -13.38 -3.94 11.44
CA GLN A 158 -13.89 -3.01 12.46
C GLN A 158 -13.75 -1.55 11.99
N ASP A 159 -12.93 -0.74 12.64
CA ASP A 159 -12.65 0.66 12.28
C ASP A 159 -11.38 0.83 11.41
N SER A 160 -10.73 -0.29 11.06
CA SER A 160 -9.50 -0.32 10.25
C SER A 160 -9.78 -0.61 8.77
N SER A 161 -9.09 0.13 7.92
CA SER A 161 -8.93 -0.16 6.50
C SER A 161 -7.72 -1.05 6.28
N LEU A 162 -7.93 -2.23 5.69
CA LEU A 162 -6.89 -3.17 5.28
C LEU A 162 -6.68 -3.05 3.76
N ILE A 163 -5.60 -2.40 3.34
CA ILE A 163 -5.30 -2.17 1.92
C ILE A 163 -4.21 -3.14 1.50
N THR A 164 -4.54 -4.05 0.58
CA THR A 164 -3.60 -5.03 0.04
C THR A 164 -3.17 -4.66 -1.37
N LEU A 165 -1.87 -4.76 -1.67
CA LEU A 165 -1.25 -4.17 -2.86
C LEU A 165 -0.35 -5.17 -3.56
N GLN A 166 -0.43 -5.22 -4.89
CA GLN A 166 0.40 -6.06 -5.74
C GLN A 166 0.72 -5.31 -7.04
N PHE A 167 2.00 -5.29 -7.45
CA PHE A 167 2.42 -4.76 -8.75
C PHE A 167 2.05 -5.73 -9.89
N ARG A 168 1.75 -5.20 -11.08
CA ARG A 168 1.31 -5.97 -12.26
C ARG A 168 2.42 -6.24 -13.27
N ARG A 169 3.39 -5.33 -13.41
CA ARG A 169 4.45 -5.38 -14.42
C ARG A 169 5.80 -5.57 -13.74
N ASP A 170 6.28 -6.81 -13.67
CA ASP A 170 7.58 -7.14 -13.09
C ASP A 170 8.74 -6.38 -13.79
N GLU A 171 8.59 -6.13 -15.10
CA GLU A 171 9.54 -5.35 -15.91
C GLU A 171 9.72 -3.89 -15.45
N HIS A 172 8.75 -3.32 -14.73
CA HIS A 172 8.83 -1.96 -14.20
C HIS A 172 9.43 -1.90 -12.78
N LEU A 173 9.70 -3.06 -12.16
CA LEU A 173 10.30 -3.18 -10.82
C LEU A 173 11.83 -3.20 -10.85
N LEU A 174 12.47 -2.48 -11.77
CA LEU A 174 13.93 -2.54 -12.01
C LEU A 174 14.79 -2.25 -10.75
N LYS A 175 14.28 -1.42 -9.82
CA LYS A 175 14.96 -1.10 -8.55
C LYS A 175 14.63 -2.08 -7.41
N HIS A 176 13.50 -2.79 -7.51
CA HIS A 176 12.95 -3.66 -6.46
C HIS A 176 12.35 -4.95 -7.06
N PRO A 177 13.14 -5.77 -7.78
CA PRO A 177 12.65 -7.01 -8.40
C PRO A 177 12.08 -8.00 -7.36
N GLU A 178 12.48 -7.87 -6.08
CA GLU A 178 11.92 -8.62 -4.95
C GLU A 178 10.45 -8.31 -4.64
N HIS A 179 9.87 -7.23 -5.20
CA HIS A 179 8.45 -6.92 -5.08
C HIS A 179 7.57 -7.66 -6.12
N ALA A 180 8.17 -8.35 -7.09
CA ALA A 180 7.45 -9.08 -8.14
C ALA A 180 6.57 -10.20 -7.54
N GLY A 181 5.27 -10.19 -7.90
CA GLY A 181 4.28 -11.15 -7.38
C GLY A 181 3.95 -11.05 -5.88
N GLU A 182 4.65 -10.23 -5.09
CA GLU A 182 4.39 -10.09 -3.67
C GLU A 182 3.13 -9.28 -3.36
N VAL A 183 2.54 -9.55 -2.19
CA VAL A 183 1.32 -8.87 -1.72
C VAL A 183 1.58 -8.17 -0.40
N PHE A 184 1.68 -6.85 -0.47
CA PHE A 184 1.86 -5.97 0.68
C PHE A 184 0.52 -5.72 1.37
N LEU A 185 0.56 -5.36 2.66
CA LEU A 185 -0.61 -5.01 3.45
C LEU A 185 -0.33 -3.74 4.24
N ALA A 186 -0.98 -2.65 3.84
CA ALA A 186 -1.10 -1.44 4.64
C ALA A 186 -2.30 -1.56 5.60
N LYS A 187 -2.11 -1.11 6.83
CA LYS A 187 -3.17 -0.94 7.83
C LYS A 187 -3.22 0.52 8.24
N ILE A 188 -4.42 1.09 8.21
CA ILE A 188 -4.69 2.49 8.54
C ILE A 188 -6.13 2.59 9.07
N SER A 189 -6.45 3.55 9.92
CA SER A 189 -7.86 3.74 10.31
C SER A 189 -8.67 4.27 9.12
N THR A 190 -9.95 3.89 9.02
CA THR A 190 -10.79 4.38 7.90
C THR A 190 -10.98 5.90 7.96
N GLU A 191 -11.00 6.50 9.15
CA GLU A 191 -11.05 7.95 9.34
C GLU A 191 -9.80 8.66 8.79
N GLU A 192 -8.61 8.19 9.18
CA GLU A 192 -7.32 8.75 8.75
C GLU A 192 -7.12 8.61 7.24
N PHE A 193 -7.43 7.44 6.66
CA PHE A 193 -7.32 7.23 5.22
C PHE A 193 -8.25 8.17 4.45
N VAL A 194 -9.51 8.29 4.86
CA VAL A 194 -10.45 9.27 4.28
C VAL A 194 -9.96 10.70 4.46
N GLY A 195 -9.40 11.05 5.61
CA GLY A 195 -8.78 12.36 5.88
C GLY A 195 -7.70 12.73 4.85
N ILE A 196 -6.73 11.83 4.65
CA ILE A 196 -5.65 12.00 3.66
C ILE A 196 -6.20 12.25 2.25
N LEU A 197 -7.27 11.54 1.85
CA LEU A 197 -7.90 11.74 0.53
C LEU A 197 -8.58 13.12 0.41
N HIS A 198 -9.14 13.67 1.49
CA HIS A 198 -9.73 15.02 1.46
C HIS A 198 -8.69 16.13 1.47
N ASP A 199 -7.62 15.98 2.26
CA ASP A 199 -6.51 16.93 2.28
C ASP A 199 -5.81 16.96 0.90
N LEU A 200 -5.68 15.80 0.25
CA LEU A 200 -5.17 15.71 -1.12
C LEU A 200 -6.03 16.48 -2.11
N VAL A 201 -7.36 16.34 -2.05
CA VAL A 201 -8.27 17.10 -2.92
C VAL A 201 -8.11 18.60 -2.70
N ALA A 202 -7.95 19.05 -1.45
CA ALA A 202 -7.70 20.47 -1.14
C ALA A 202 -6.35 20.95 -1.69
N VAL A 203 -5.28 20.15 -1.61
CA VAL A 203 -3.98 20.46 -2.24
C VAL A 203 -4.12 20.57 -3.77
N LEU A 204 -4.84 19.66 -4.41
CA LEU A 204 -5.05 19.66 -5.86
C LEU A 204 -5.90 20.86 -6.33
N ASP A 205 -6.93 21.26 -5.57
CA ASP A 205 -7.73 22.47 -5.86
C ASP A 205 -6.90 23.77 -5.74
N ASN A 206 -6.03 23.84 -4.74
CA ASN A 206 -5.16 25.00 -4.52
C ASN A 206 -4.08 25.10 -5.62
N GLY A 207 -3.45 23.99 -6.01
CA GLY A 207 -2.43 23.97 -7.07
C GLY A 207 -2.97 24.36 -8.44
N GLN A 208 -4.14 23.85 -8.83
CA GLN A 208 -4.81 24.23 -10.09
C GLN A 208 -5.17 25.73 -10.15
N SER A 209 -5.37 26.37 -8.99
CA SER A 209 -5.64 27.80 -8.90
C SER A 209 -4.38 28.66 -9.11
N GLN A 210 -3.18 28.11 -8.86
CA GLN A 210 -1.90 28.79 -9.05
C GLN A 210 -1.32 28.57 -10.46
N GLY A 211 -1.71 27.50 -11.17
CA GLY A 211 -1.28 27.20 -12.54
C GLY A 211 -2.00 27.98 -13.66
N ARG A 212 -2.86 28.95 -13.33
CA ARG A 212 -3.50 29.83 -14.33
C ARG A 212 -2.62 31.05 -14.63
N PRO A 213 -2.34 31.35 -15.92
CA PRO A 213 -1.74 32.63 -16.33
C PRO A 213 -2.72 33.81 -16.21
#